data_AF-A0A326RZR5-F1
#
_entry.id   AF-A0A326RZR5-F1
#
_cell.length_a   1.000
_cell.length_b   1.000
_cell.length_c   1.000
_cell.angle_alpha   90.00
_cell.angle_beta   90.00
_cell.angle_gamma   90.00
#
_symmetry.space_group_name_H-M   'P 1'
#
loop_
_entity.id
_entity.type
_entity.pdbx_description
1 polymer ?
#
loop_
_entity_poly.entity_id
_entity_poly.type
_entity_poly.pdbx_seq_one_letter_code
_entity_poly.pdbx_strand_id
1 'polypeptide(L)'
;MKFKLSNLGKDQSITKSYKAIVCEDQIRIFNHPSTPFLRIYPQNNHVLSRIVRYPMNYLLRIVIVMCLTINFADAQVTSKNNAFTFGEELNFEVSYGWLNLAEAKLKVGNSVITEGSRPHYKIDAYGNTKGAATLFGKVNDNWGTHLDTGTLLPSLSYRYIEEGRYRKNEKVYFDQANKKATVELYDRENKNLKEKKEYKLPGQVQDLVSGFYLLRTMDLNNLKKGQEILITGFFDKEIYNLKLIYEGTEKIQTNLGTKETYVFSPQMPKNKLFRGEFPVKVWVTKDQNKIPVKIKANLFIGSLNLDIASANGLRNN
;
A
#
# COMPACT_ATOMS: atom_id res chain seq x y z
N MET A 1 67.86 4.75 0.06
CA MET A 1 67.38 3.78 -0.96
C MET A 1 66.25 4.44 -1.74
N LYS A 2 66.46 4.63 -3.05
CA LYS A 2 65.56 5.16 -4.11
C LYS A 2 64.97 6.59 -3.97
N PHE A 3 65.26 7.37 -5.01
CA PHE A 3 64.79 8.70 -5.37
C PHE A 3 63.63 8.63 -6.40
N LYS A 4 62.99 9.80 -6.61
CA LYS A 4 62.15 10.30 -7.74
C LYS A 4 60.62 10.09 -7.62
N LEU A 5 59.86 11.18 -7.42
CA LEU A 5 59.26 12.14 -8.40
C LEU A 5 58.03 11.49 -9.09
N SER A 6 56.86 12.10 -9.31
CA SER A 6 56.38 13.48 -9.18
C SER A 6 54.91 13.53 -9.61
N ASN A 7 54.10 14.34 -8.91
CA ASN A 7 53.05 15.28 -9.38
C ASN A 7 51.93 14.93 -10.38
N LEU A 8 50.84 15.71 -10.15
CA LEU A 8 49.68 16.07 -10.97
C LEU A 8 48.48 15.11 -10.86
N GLY A 9 47.28 15.52 -10.44
CA GLY A 9 46.72 16.83 -10.11
C GLY A 9 45.24 16.86 -10.53
N LYS A 10 44.38 17.51 -9.72
CA LYS A 10 43.01 18.01 -10.03
C LYS A 10 41.96 16.91 -10.35
N ASP A 11 40.65 17.06 -10.13
CA ASP A 11 39.81 18.14 -9.63
C ASP A 11 38.48 17.54 -9.12
N GLN A 12 37.84 18.34 -8.26
CA GLN A 12 36.42 18.54 -8.02
C GLN A 12 35.33 17.62 -8.62
N SER A 13 34.44 17.21 -7.69
CA SER A 13 32.97 17.29 -7.73
C SER A 13 32.19 16.53 -8.82
N ILE A 14 31.16 15.79 -8.39
CA ILE A 14 29.74 16.08 -8.65
C ILE A 14 28.89 14.86 -8.24
N THR A 15 27.89 15.19 -7.42
CA THR A 15 26.68 14.45 -7.06
C THR A 15 25.99 13.75 -8.23
N LYS A 16 25.57 12.49 -8.04
CA LYS A 16 24.33 11.99 -8.65
C LYS A 16 23.63 10.94 -7.79
N SER A 17 22.49 11.39 -7.28
CA SER A 17 21.39 10.60 -6.72
C SER A 17 20.93 9.51 -7.69
N TYR A 18 20.68 8.31 -7.18
CA TYR A 18 19.66 7.41 -7.73
C TYR A 18 18.76 6.88 -6.61
N LYS A 19 17.47 7.07 -6.86
CA LYS A 19 16.31 6.60 -6.11
C LYS A 19 15.99 5.15 -6.51
N ALA A 20 15.60 4.40 -5.47
CA ALA A 20 14.45 3.48 -5.40
C ALA A 20 14.61 1.98 -5.73
N ILE A 21 13.89 1.24 -4.87
CA ILE A 21 13.31 -0.10 -4.98
C ILE A 21 14.26 -1.31 -4.79
N VAL A 22 14.54 -1.61 -3.52
CA VAL A 22 14.89 -2.96 -3.08
C VAL A 22 13.59 -3.73 -2.91
N CYS A 23 13.15 -4.38 -3.99
CA CYS A 23 12.16 -5.46 -3.92
C CYS A 23 12.48 -6.48 -5.01
N GLU A 24 13.70 -7.03 -4.93
CA GLU A 24 14.10 -8.15 -5.79
C GLU A 24 15.18 -8.95 -5.07
N ASP A 25 14.76 -9.74 -4.09
CA ASP A 25 15.50 -10.91 -3.62
C ASP A 25 14.48 -11.80 -2.94
N GLN A 26 13.84 -12.68 -3.72
CA GLN A 26 13.26 -13.98 -3.33
C GLN A 26 12.59 -14.67 -4.53
N ILE A 27 13.29 -14.80 -5.66
CA ILE A 27 13.05 -15.87 -6.64
C ILE A 27 14.41 -16.27 -7.23
N ARG A 28 15.09 -17.24 -6.62
CA ARG A 28 16.21 -17.92 -7.29
C ARG A 28 15.64 -18.97 -8.23
N ILE A 29 15.54 -18.65 -9.51
CA ILE A 29 15.48 -19.63 -10.58
C ILE A 29 16.75 -19.48 -11.41
N PHE A 30 17.42 -20.62 -11.62
CA PHE A 30 18.67 -20.84 -12.34
C PHE A 30 18.79 -20.03 -13.64
N ASN A 31 19.97 -19.45 -13.90
CA ASN A 31 20.39 -19.06 -15.24
C ASN A 31 21.91 -19.21 -15.42
N HIS A 32 22.29 -19.96 -16.45
CA HIS A 32 23.64 -20.07 -17.02
C HIS A 32 23.79 -19.01 -18.16
N PRO A 33 24.99 -18.42 -18.40
CA PRO A 33 25.11 -17.18 -19.17
C PRO A 33 25.43 -17.35 -20.66
N SER A 34 24.88 -16.47 -21.51
CA SER A 34 25.56 -15.93 -22.70
C SER A 34 24.85 -14.72 -23.36
N THR A 35 25.54 -13.56 -23.28
CA THR A 35 25.69 -12.47 -24.28
C THR A 35 24.66 -11.32 -24.48
N PRO A 36 25.14 -10.10 -24.89
CA PRO A 36 24.58 -8.78 -24.58
C PRO A 36 24.17 -7.94 -25.81
N PHE A 37 23.91 -6.62 -25.61
CA PHE A 37 23.65 -5.51 -26.56
C PHE A 37 22.16 -5.08 -26.70
N LEU A 38 21.75 -3.80 -26.82
CA LEU A 38 22.41 -2.53 -27.17
C LEU A 38 21.58 -1.34 -26.62
N ARG A 39 22.23 -0.21 -26.34
CA ARG A 39 21.68 1.05 -25.75
C ARG A 39 21.76 2.15 -26.81
N ILE A 40 20.71 2.94 -27.04
CA ILE A 40 20.75 4.14 -27.91
C ILE A 40 19.95 5.30 -27.29
N TYR A 41 20.56 6.49 -27.27
CA TYR A 41 19.99 7.83 -27.04
C TYR A 41 20.30 8.69 -28.29
N PRO A 42 19.49 9.72 -28.58
CA PRO A 42 20.02 11.10 -28.75
C PRO A 42 19.07 12.15 -28.10
N GLN A 43 19.54 13.19 -27.39
CA GLN A 43 20.26 14.44 -27.75
C GLN A 43 19.38 15.55 -28.37
N ASN A 44 19.61 16.77 -27.84
CA ASN A 44 18.83 18.02 -27.88
C ASN A 44 18.80 18.74 -29.25
N ASN A 45 17.93 19.75 -29.40
CA ASN A 45 18.35 21.17 -29.55
C ASN A 45 17.17 22.16 -29.66
N HIS A 46 17.33 23.30 -28.97
CA HIS A 46 16.54 24.53 -29.05
C HIS A 46 17.13 25.51 -30.08
N VAL A 47 16.30 26.24 -30.83
CA VAL A 47 16.56 27.58 -31.43
C VAL A 47 15.19 28.29 -31.63
N LEU A 48 14.80 29.29 -30.82
CA LEU A 48 14.72 30.76 -31.10
C LEU A 48 13.93 31.14 -32.40
N SER A 49 13.13 32.20 -32.53
CA SER A 49 12.58 33.27 -31.67
C SER A 49 11.74 34.25 -32.53
N ARG A 50 10.72 34.92 -31.94
CA ARG A 50 10.04 36.21 -32.35
C ARG A 50 9.17 36.15 -33.63
N ILE A 51 8.04 36.85 -33.84
CA ILE A 51 7.50 38.19 -33.50
C ILE A 51 5.94 38.06 -33.54
N VAL A 52 5.12 38.77 -32.74
CA VAL A 52 4.23 39.88 -33.17
C VAL A 52 3.63 40.59 -31.93
N ARG A 53 3.69 41.93 -31.97
CA ARG A 53 3.09 42.91 -31.05
C ARG A 53 1.59 43.03 -31.28
N TYR A 54 0.79 43.17 -30.21
CA TYR A 54 -0.42 44.02 -30.19
C TYR A 54 -0.64 44.61 -28.78
N PRO A 55 -1.07 45.88 -28.65
CA PRO A 55 -1.50 46.50 -27.40
C PRO A 55 -3.02 46.34 -27.18
N MET A 56 -3.51 46.69 -25.97
CA MET A 56 -4.91 46.66 -25.48
C MET A 56 -5.26 45.30 -24.82
N ASN A 57 -5.61 45.22 -23.52
CA ASN A 57 -6.97 45.44 -23.02
C ASN A 57 -6.97 45.63 -21.48
N TYR A 58 -7.50 46.78 -20.99
CA TYR A 58 -7.82 47.00 -19.57
C TYR A 58 -8.85 45.99 -19.01
N LEU A 59 -9.58 45.28 -19.89
CA LEU A 59 -10.51 44.19 -19.56
C LEU A 59 -9.83 42.95 -18.97
N LEU A 60 -8.53 42.75 -19.17
CA LEU A 60 -7.80 41.59 -18.61
C LEU A 60 -7.61 41.71 -17.08
N ARG A 61 -7.61 42.94 -16.53
CA ARG A 61 -7.48 43.15 -15.08
C ARG A 61 -8.76 42.78 -14.31
N ILE A 62 -9.94 42.86 -14.96
CA ILE A 62 -11.22 42.47 -14.35
C ILE A 62 -11.33 40.93 -14.28
N VAL A 63 -10.77 40.21 -15.25
CA VAL A 63 -10.71 38.73 -15.20
C VAL A 63 -9.75 38.24 -14.10
N ILE A 64 -8.71 39.00 -13.78
CA ILE A 64 -7.74 38.67 -12.71
C ILE A 64 -8.33 38.94 -11.30
N VAL A 65 -9.35 39.78 -11.17
CA VAL A 65 -10.08 39.98 -9.88
C VAL A 65 -11.18 38.92 -9.68
N MET A 66 -11.62 38.22 -10.73
CA MET A 66 -12.48 37.03 -10.62
C MET A 66 -11.74 35.79 -10.09
N CYS A 67 -10.40 35.87 -9.93
CA CYS A 67 -9.60 34.90 -9.17
C CYS A 67 -9.68 35.07 -7.64
N LEU A 68 -10.61 35.89 -7.13
CA LEU A 68 -10.97 35.88 -5.72
C LEU A 68 -11.69 34.57 -5.36
N THR A 69 -10.88 33.65 -4.87
CA THR A 69 -11.21 32.77 -3.74
C THR A 69 -12.43 31.88 -3.93
N ILE A 70 -12.35 30.93 -4.86
CA ILE A 70 -12.90 29.61 -4.52
C ILE A 70 -11.89 29.00 -3.55
N ASN A 71 -12.09 29.27 -2.27
CA ASN A 71 -11.59 28.38 -1.24
C ASN A 71 -12.21 27.03 -1.56
N PHE A 72 -11.48 26.13 -2.21
CA PHE A 72 -11.69 24.72 -1.99
C PHE A 72 -11.29 24.50 -0.53
N ALA A 73 -12.23 24.79 0.38
CA ALA A 73 -12.27 24.08 1.62
C ALA A 73 -12.41 22.62 1.19
N ASP A 74 -11.30 21.88 1.26
CA ASP A 74 -11.38 20.44 1.45
C ASP A 74 -12.19 20.28 2.73
N ALA A 75 -13.52 20.22 2.59
CA ALA A 75 -14.35 19.52 3.53
C ALA A 75 -13.84 18.09 3.46
N GLN A 76 -12.84 17.79 4.29
CA GLN A 76 -12.46 16.43 4.58
C GLN A 76 -13.74 15.79 5.07
N VAL A 77 -14.42 15.06 4.19
CA VAL A 77 -15.51 14.18 4.58
C VAL A 77 -14.85 13.25 5.57
N THR A 78 -15.05 13.51 6.87
CA THR A 78 -14.69 12.58 7.92
C THR A 78 -15.55 11.37 7.66
N SER A 79 -14.95 10.37 7.00
CA SER A 79 -15.64 9.14 6.66
C SER A 79 -16.05 8.50 7.97
N LYS A 80 -17.33 8.58 8.30
CA LYS A 80 -17.86 8.01 9.53
C LYS A 80 -17.82 6.49 9.38
N ASN A 81 -17.18 5.80 10.31
CA ASN A 81 -17.17 4.34 10.29
C ASN A 81 -18.59 3.77 10.42
N ASN A 82 -19.06 3.15 9.35
CA ASN A 82 -20.32 2.42 9.25
C ASN A 82 -20.13 0.95 8.85
N ALA A 83 -18.89 0.47 8.79
CA ALA A 83 -18.55 -0.79 8.12
C ALA A 83 -17.99 -1.88 9.04
N PHE A 84 -17.41 -1.51 10.18
CA PHE A 84 -16.81 -2.46 11.13
C PHE A 84 -16.98 -1.99 12.59
N THR A 85 -16.77 -2.90 13.53
CA THR A 85 -16.89 -2.62 14.96
C THR A 85 -15.92 -3.45 15.79
N PHE A 86 -15.85 -3.20 17.09
CA PHE A 86 -15.04 -4.00 18.02
C PHE A 86 -15.47 -5.47 18.03
N GLY A 87 -14.48 -6.36 18.11
CA GLY A 87 -14.71 -7.81 18.11
C GLY A 87 -14.95 -8.43 16.72
N GLU A 88 -14.92 -7.63 15.65
CA GLU A 88 -15.00 -8.17 14.29
C GLU A 88 -13.81 -9.10 14.00
N GLU A 89 -14.10 -10.27 13.44
CA GLU A 89 -13.10 -11.26 13.05
C GLU A 89 -13.43 -11.87 11.68
N LEU A 90 -12.50 -11.74 10.74
CA LEU A 90 -12.61 -12.30 9.38
C LEU A 90 -11.49 -13.33 9.20
N ASN A 91 -11.84 -14.59 8.96
CA ASN A 91 -10.89 -15.68 8.79
C ASN A 91 -10.88 -16.14 7.32
N PHE A 92 -9.70 -16.43 6.80
CA PHE A 92 -9.48 -16.77 5.40
C PHE A 92 -8.61 -18.03 5.25
N GLU A 93 -8.85 -18.76 4.17
CA GLU A 93 -7.98 -19.83 3.70
C GLU A 93 -7.13 -19.36 2.52
N VAL A 94 -5.82 -19.62 2.59
CA VAL A 94 -4.88 -19.34 1.51
C VAL A 94 -4.58 -20.64 0.79
N SER A 95 -4.80 -20.67 -0.52
CA SER A 95 -4.49 -21.81 -1.37
C SER A 95 -3.63 -21.42 -2.56
N TYR A 96 -2.81 -22.37 -3.03
CA TYR A 96 -2.15 -22.29 -4.33
C TYR A 96 -2.65 -23.44 -5.19
N GLY A 97 -3.38 -23.11 -6.26
CA GLY A 97 -4.16 -24.11 -7.00
C GLY A 97 -5.19 -24.79 -6.08
N TRP A 98 -5.09 -26.11 -5.92
CA TRP A 98 -5.97 -26.91 -5.05
C TRP A 98 -5.41 -27.17 -3.65
N LEU A 99 -4.19 -26.71 -3.36
CA LEU A 99 -3.51 -27.01 -2.09
C LEU A 99 -3.71 -25.86 -1.09
N ASN A 100 -4.29 -26.16 0.06
CA ASN A 100 -4.37 -25.23 1.20
C ASN A 100 -3.00 -25.10 1.87
N LEU A 101 -2.47 -23.88 1.92
CA LEU A 101 -1.10 -23.60 2.38
C LEU A 101 -1.06 -22.83 3.69
N ALA A 102 -2.03 -21.94 3.90
CA ALA A 102 -2.02 -21.02 5.03
C ALA A 102 -3.43 -20.58 5.42
N GLU A 103 -3.52 -19.89 6.54
CA GLU A 103 -4.68 -19.11 6.95
C GLU A 103 -4.28 -17.65 7.13
N ALA A 104 -5.26 -16.77 6.93
CA ALA A 104 -5.14 -15.38 7.32
C ALA A 104 -6.31 -15.00 8.22
N LYS A 105 -6.10 -14.00 9.08
CA LYS A 105 -7.13 -13.49 9.98
C LYS A 105 -7.03 -11.99 10.11
N LEU A 106 -8.13 -11.28 9.95
CA LEU A 106 -8.28 -9.88 10.34
C LEU A 106 -9.09 -9.82 11.63
N LYS A 107 -8.62 -9.04 12.61
CA LYS A 107 -9.28 -8.90 13.90
C LYS A 107 -9.28 -7.46 14.37
N VAL A 108 -10.47 -6.93 14.65
CA VAL A 108 -10.64 -5.70 15.42
C VAL A 108 -10.67 -6.10 16.89
N GLY A 109 -9.89 -5.41 17.74
CA GLY A 109 -9.87 -5.65 19.18
C GLY A 109 -11.26 -5.57 19.81
N ASN A 110 -11.45 -6.22 20.96
CA ASN A 110 -12.76 -6.27 21.63
C ASN A 110 -13.12 -4.97 22.36
N SER A 111 -12.16 -4.07 22.54
CA SER A 111 -12.32 -2.81 23.26
C SER A 111 -11.49 -1.71 22.64
N VAL A 112 -11.87 -0.47 22.93
CA VAL A 112 -11.09 0.72 22.58
C VAL A 112 -9.73 0.69 23.26
N ILE A 113 -8.69 1.14 22.55
CA ILE A 113 -7.40 1.48 23.13
C ILE A 113 -7.17 2.98 23.01
N THR A 114 -6.26 3.52 23.82
CA THR A 114 -5.96 4.96 23.81
C THR A 114 -4.52 5.19 23.38
N GLU A 115 -4.32 6.09 22.41
CA GLU A 115 -3.02 6.65 22.06
C GLU A 115 -3.03 8.13 22.41
N GLY A 116 -2.25 8.51 23.42
CA GLY A 116 -2.35 9.83 24.05
C GLY A 116 -3.72 10.02 24.71
N SER A 117 -4.53 10.95 24.20
CA SER A 117 -5.90 11.22 24.64
C SER A 117 -6.98 10.79 23.64
N ARG A 118 -6.60 10.12 22.54
CA ARG A 118 -7.51 9.79 21.45
C ARG A 118 -7.90 8.31 21.44
N PRO A 119 -9.19 7.96 21.25
CA PRO A 119 -9.65 6.58 21.16
C PRO A 119 -9.33 5.95 19.79
N HIS A 120 -8.81 4.73 19.81
CA HIS A 120 -8.42 3.98 18.63
C HIS A 120 -9.01 2.56 18.61
N TYR A 121 -9.25 2.04 17.42
CA TYR A 121 -9.30 0.61 17.17
C TYR A 121 -7.88 0.06 17.16
N LYS A 122 -7.67 -1.09 17.81
CA LYS A 122 -6.52 -1.94 17.52
C LYS A 122 -6.95 -2.98 16.50
N ILE A 123 -6.29 -3.02 15.35
CA ILE A 123 -6.63 -3.95 14.27
C ILE A 123 -5.38 -4.76 13.93
N ASP A 124 -5.50 -6.07 14.00
CA ASP A 124 -4.43 -7.02 13.68
C ASP A 124 -4.80 -7.84 12.43
N ALA A 125 -3.81 -8.11 11.58
CA ALA A 125 -3.87 -8.93 10.40
C ALA A 125 -2.78 -10.00 10.49
N TYR A 126 -3.19 -11.26 10.58
CA TYR A 126 -2.31 -12.41 10.75
C TYR A 126 -2.23 -13.23 9.47
N GLY A 127 -1.06 -13.83 9.21
CA GLY A 127 -0.85 -14.83 8.16
C GLY A 127 -0.01 -15.98 8.69
N ASN A 128 -0.53 -17.22 8.64
CA ASN A 128 0.12 -18.39 9.20
C ASN A 128 0.07 -19.58 8.23
N THR A 129 1.22 -20.18 7.94
CA THR A 129 1.27 -21.45 7.19
C THR A 129 0.72 -22.60 8.00
N LYS A 130 -0.06 -23.49 7.37
CA LYS A 130 -0.72 -24.63 8.04
C LYS A 130 0.08 -25.92 7.90
N GLY A 131 0.16 -26.69 9.00
CA GLY A 131 0.56 -28.11 8.99
C GLY A 131 1.83 -28.41 8.18
N ALA A 132 1.75 -29.43 7.31
CA ALA A 132 2.88 -29.87 6.50
C ALA A 132 3.37 -28.84 5.46
N ALA A 133 2.59 -27.79 5.16
CA ALA A 133 3.02 -26.74 4.23
C ALA A 133 4.21 -25.92 4.77
N THR A 134 4.43 -25.93 6.09
CA THR A 134 5.60 -25.35 6.76
C THR A 134 6.94 -25.91 6.24
N LEU A 135 6.95 -27.14 5.71
CA LEU A 135 8.14 -27.77 5.09
C LEU A 135 8.61 -27.01 3.84
N PHE A 136 7.70 -26.32 3.15
CA PHE A 136 8.00 -25.53 1.95
C PHE A 136 8.26 -24.04 2.27
N GLY A 137 8.11 -23.65 3.53
CA GLY A 137 8.31 -22.29 4.02
C GLY A 137 7.35 -21.98 5.15
N LYS A 138 7.87 -21.69 6.34
CA LYS A 138 7.07 -21.22 7.48
C LYS A 138 6.79 -19.73 7.32
N VAL A 139 5.52 -19.33 7.40
CA VAL A 139 5.07 -17.93 7.53
C VAL A 139 4.32 -17.80 8.85
N ASN A 140 4.65 -16.77 9.63
CA ASN A 140 3.99 -16.39 10.87
C ASN A 140 4.08 -14.87 11.01
N ASP A 141 3.16 -14.19 10.34
CA ASP A 141 3.18 -12.75 10.20
C ASP A 141 2.06 -12.12 11.01
N ASN A 142 2.37 -10.98 11.64
CA ASN A 142 1.39 -10.09 12.23
C ASN A 142 1.67 -8.66 11.75
N TRP A 143 0.65 -8.06 11.18
CA TRP A 143 0.59 -6.66 10.81
C TRP A 143 -0.51 -6.01 11.61
N GLY A 144 -0.29 -4.84 12.19
CA GLY A 144 -1.35 -4.15 12.88
C GLY A 144 -1.30 -2.65 12.78
N THR A 145 -2.41 -2.05 13.17
CA THR A 145 -2.62 -0.61 13.16
C THR A 145 -3.44 -0.18 14.36
N HIS A 146 -3.09 0.98 14.90
CA HIS A 146 -3.92 1.72 15.84
C HIS A 146 -4.61 2.82 15.04
N LEU A 147 -5.90 2.63 14.79
CA LEU A 147 -6.71 3.44 13.89
C LEU A 147 -7.61 4.37 14.70
N ASP A 148 -7.43 5.67 14.56
CA ASP A 148 -8.23 6.67 15.27
C ASP A 148 -9.72 6.51 14.92
N THR A 149 -10.57 6.38 15.94
CA THR A 149 -12.00 6.06 15.73
C THR A 149 -12.80 7.19 15.08
N GLY A 150 -12.30 8.43 15.14
CA GLY A 150 -12.96 9.60 14.56
C GLY A 150 -12.45 9.95 13.17
N THR A 151 -11.14 9.95 12.98
CA THR A 151 -10.50 10.36 11.71
C THR A 151 -10.22 9.20 10.76
N LEU A 152 -10.22 7.95 11.25
CA LEU A 152 -9.79 6.75 10.50
C LEU A 152 -8.39 6.91 9.89
N LEU A 153 -7.52 7.61 10.59
CA LEU A 153 -6.09 7.70 10.28
C LEU A 153 -5.30 6.86 11.30
N PRO A 154 -4.24 6.17 10.86
CA PRO A 154 -3.39 5.44 11.78
C PRO A 154 -2.54 6.42 12.60
N SER A 155 -2.31 6.07 13.86
CA SER A 155 -1.30 6.68 14.74
C SER A 155 -0.09 5.78 14.92
N LEU A 156 -0.28 4.47 14.84
CA LEU A 156 0.76 3.45 14.87
C LEU A 156 0.45 2.37 13.84
N SER A 157 1.46 1.92 13.11
CA SER A 157 1.47 0.62 12.44
C SER A 157 2.63 -0.21 12.98
N TYR A 158 2.46 -1.54 13.05
CA TYR A 158 3.53 -2.45 13.40
C TYR A 158 3.52 -3.70 12.52
N ARG A 159 4.70 -4.28 12.33
CA ARG A 159 4.91 -5.48 11.52
C ARG A 159 5.89 -6.41 12.23
N TYR A 160 5.44 -7.63 12.49
CA TYR A 160 6.23 -8.72 13.03
C TYR A 160 6.18 -9.86 12.02
N ILE A 161 7.26 -10.01 11.25
CA ILE A 161 7.34 -10.92 10.11
C ILE A 161 8.25 -12.09 10.47
N GLU A 162 7.78 -13.31 10.26
CA GLU A 162 8.55 -14.55 10.39
C GLU A 162 8.33 -15.42 9.15
N GLU A 163 9.24 -15.31 8.19
CA GLU A 163 9.18 -16.05 6.93
C GLU A 163 10.46 -16.87 6.75
N GLY A 164 10.42 -18.16 7.10
CA GLY A 164 11.58 -19.05 7.08
C GLY A 164 12.72 -18.49 7.94
N ARG A 165 13.80 -18.03 7.30
CA ARG A 165 14.94 -17.37 7.98
C ARG A 165 14.80 -15.85 8.07
N TYR A 166 13.88 -15.23 7.35
CA TYR A 166 13.69 -13.78 7.36
C TYR A 166 12.90 -13.35 8.59
N ARG A 167 13.31 -12.23 9.21
CA ARG A 167 12.57 -11.59 10.30
C ARG A 167 12.56 -10.09 10.09
N LYS A 168 11.43 -9.46 10.37
CA LYS A 168 11.31 -8.00 10.41
C LYS A 168 10.42 -7.61 11.58
N ASN A 169 10.94 -6.72 12.43
CA ASN A 169 10.21 -6.15 13.55
C ASN A 169 10.25 -4.63 13.37
N GLU A 170 9.13 -4.04 12.99
CA GLU A 170 9.06 -2.63 12.64
C GLU A 170 7.84 -1.98 13.29
N LYS A 171 8.01 -0.73 13.73
CA LYS A 171 6.92 0.16 14.11
C LYS A 171 7.02 1.45 13.32
N VAL A 172 5.87 1.99 12.91
CA VAL A 172 5.77 3.29 12.25
C VAL A 172 4.77 4.13 13.03
N TYR A 173 5.26 5.21 13.62
CA TYR A 173 4.43 6.19 14.33
C TYR A 173 4.07 7.32 13.37
N PHE A 174 2.79 7.61 13.27
CA PHE A 174 2.24 8.61 12.37
C PHE A 174 1.84 9.87 13.14
N ASP A 175 2.56 10.96 12.86
CA ASP A 175 2.12 12.29 13.22
C ASP A 175 1.41 12.91 12.02
N GLN A 176 0.11 12.59 11.92
CA GLN A 176 -0.75 13.02 10.81
C GLN A 176 -0.91 14.56 10.77
N ALA A 177 -0.85 15.23 11.93
CA ALA A 177 -1.00 16.68 12.03
C ALA A 177 0.24 17.39 11.49
N ASN A 178 1.43 16.93 11.87
CA ASN A 178 2.70 17.50 11.42
C ASN A 178 3.23 16.85 10.13
N LYS A 179 2.47 15.93 9.52
CA LYS A 179 2.81 15.22 8.28
C LYS A 179 4.16 14.53 8.36
N LYS A 180 4.36 13.74 9.42
CA LYS A 180 5.60 12.99 9.67
C LYS A 180 5.31 11.54 10.01
N ALA A 181 6.20 10.66 9.59
CA ALA A 181 6.23 9.27 10.05
C ALA A 181 7.60 8.97 10.68
N THR A 182 7.61 8.37 11.86
CA THR A 182 8.83 7.88 12.51
C THR A 182 8.88 6.37 12.42
N VAL A 183 9.85 5.84 11.68
CA VAL A 183 10.08 4.40 11.53
C VAL A 183 11.10 3.95 12.56
N GLU A 184 10.75 2.92 13.32
CA GLU A 184 11.62 2.21 14.24
C GLU A 184 11.76 0.76 13.78
N LEU A 185 13.00 0.37 13.45
CA LEU A 185 13.35 -1.00 13.10
C LEU A 185 14.07 -1.63 14.28
N TYR A 186 13.61 -2.81 14.68
CA TYR A 186 14.17 -3.58 15.79
C TYR A 186 15.00 -4.75 15.26
N ASP A 187 15.85 -5.30 16.12
CA ASP A 187 16.61 -6.50 15.83
C ASP A 187 15.70 -7.73 15.63
N ARG A 188 16.31 -8.85 15.21
CA ARG A 188 15.62 -10.11 14.91
C ARG A 188 14.74 -10.59 16.06
N GLU A 189 15.21 -10.40 17.30
CA GLU A 189 14.56 -10.85 18.54
C GLU A 189 13.51 -9.85 19.05
N ASN A 190 13.33 -8.72 18.37
CA ASN A 190 12.43 -7.63 18.76
C ASN A 190 12.75 -7.04 20.15
N LYS A 191 14.03 -6.95 20.50
CA LYS A 191 14.51 -6.48 21.81
C LYS A 191 15.22 -5.15 21.73
N ASN A 192 16.04 -4.95 20.69
CA ASN A 192 16.88 -3.76 20.58
C ASN A 192 16.52 -2.94 19.34
N LEU A 193 16.41 -1.63 19.52
CA LEU A 193 16.24 -0.68 18.41
C LEU A 193 17.51 -0.64 17.57
N LYS A 194 17.38 -0.87 16.27
CA LYS A 194 18.48 -0.85 15.28
C LYS A 194 18.54 0.43 14.47
N GLU A 195 17.38 0.95 14.07
CA GLU A 195 17.28 2.16 13.27
C GLU A 195 16.06 2.95 13.74
N LYS A 196 16.21 4.27 13.83
CA LYS A 196 15.11 5.21 14.01
C LYS A 196 15.26 6.34 13.01
N LYS A 197 14.24 6.56 12.18
CA LYS A 197 14.30 7.58 11.14
C LYS A 197 12.94 8.22 10.90
N GLU A 198 12.96 9.55 10.79
CA GLU A 198 11.80 10.35 10.45
C GLU A 198 11.70 10.54 8.92
N TYR A 199 10.46 10.52 8.42
CA TYR A 199 10.09 10.75 7.03
C TYR A 199 9.04 11.85 6.97
N LYS A 200 9.19 12.76 6.01
CA LYS A 200 8.15 13.74 5.68
C LYS A 200 7.06 13.06 4.85
N LEU A 201 5.81 13.31 5.21
CA LEU A 201 4.63 12.83 4.50
C LEU A 201 4.07 13.94 3.60
N PRO A 202 3.48 13.59 2.44
CA PRO A 202 2.85 14.57 1.54
C PRO A 202 1.53 15.13 2.09
N GLY A 203 0.94 14.46 3.07
CA GLY A 203 -0.35 14.77 3.67
C GLY A 203 -0.71 13.73 4.71
N GLN A 204 -2.02 13.54 4.93
CA GLN A 204 -2.53 12.41 5.69
C GLN A 204 -2.37 11.13 4.87
N VAL A 205 -1.90 10.06 5.49
CA VAL A 205 -1.60 8.79 4.80
C VAL A 205 -2.08 7.61 5.63
N GLN A 206 -2.36 6.50 4.95
CA GLN A 206 -2.72 5.22 5.56
C GLN A 206 -1.51 4.26 5.65
N ASP A 207 -1.58 3.27 6.52
CA ASP A 207 -0.80 2.03 6.41
C ASP A 207 -1.62 0.97 5.63
N LEU A 208 -1.06 -0.22 5.38
CA LEU A 208 -1.77 -1.24 4.60
C LEU A 208 -3.08 -1.71 5.26
N VAL A 209 -3.08 -1.91 6.58
CA VAL A 209 -4.25 -2.39 7.32
C VAL A 209 -5.27 -1.26 7.45
N SER A 210 -4.85 -0.07 7.86
CA SER A 210 -5.76 1.07 7.99
C SER A 210 -6.35 1.53 6.64
N GLY A 211 -5.57 1.47 5.55
CA GLY A 211 -6.05 1.77 4.21
C GLY A 211 -7.16 0.81 3.77
N PHE A 212 -7.02 -0.48 4.06
CA PHE A 212 -8.07 -1.45 3.80
C PHE A 212 -9.35 -1.15 4.63
N TYR A 213 -9.23 -0.82 5.91
CA TYR A 213 -10.40 -0.48 6.73
C TYR A 213 -11.03 0.86 6.34
N LEU A 214 -10.24 1.84 5.89
CA LEU A 214 -10.76 3.09 5.31
C LEU A 214 -11.62 2.80 4.08
N LEU A 215 -11.15 1.96 3.15
CA LEU A 215 -11.88 1.59 1.94
C LEU A 215 -13.29 1.07 2.25
N ARG A 216 -13.46 0.31 3.33
CA ARG A 216 -14.75 -0.25 3.75
C ARG A 216 -15.77 0.82 4.14
N THR A 217 -15.30 2.00 4.55
CA THR A 217 -16.16 3.12 4.93
C THR A 217 -16.53 4.03 3.76
N MET A 218 -15.82 3.91 2.62
CA MET A 218 -16.08 4.73 1.45
C MET A 218 -17.44 4.39 0.83
N ASP A 219 -18.06 5.39 0.21
CA ASP A 219 -19.23 5.17 -0.62
C ASP A 219 -18.79 4.57 -1.96
N LEU A 220 -19.10 3.29 -2.14
CA LEU A 220 -18.82 2.54 -3.37
C LEU A 220 -20.06 2.47 -4.27
N ASN A 221 -21.16 3.13 -3.89
CA ASN A 221 -22.35 3.20 -4.72
C ASN A 221 -22.06 4.03 -5.97
N ASN A 222 -22.71 3.67 -7.08
CA ASN A 222 -22.62 4.38 -8.36
C ASN A 222 -21.23 4.43 -9.01
N LEU A 223 -20.25 3.65 -8.53
CA LEU A 223 -18.99 3.48 -9.23
C LEU A 223 -19.24 2.97 -10.65
N LYS A 224 -18.56 3.59 -11.62
CA LYS A 224 -18.58 3.15 -13.02
C LYS A 224 -17.38 2.26 -13.28
N LYS A 225 -17.56 1.20 -14.07
CA LYS A 225 -16.44 0.31 -14.46
C LYS A 225 -15.30 1.15 -15.05
N GLY A 226 -14.08 0.89 -14.60
CA GLY A 226 -12.87 1.65 -14.94
C GLY A 226 -12.59 2.85 -14.03
N GLN A 227 -13.52 3.23 -13.14
CA GLN A 227 -13.27 4.29 -12.16
C GLN A 227 -12.22 3.85 -11.14
N GLU A 228 -11.31 4.77 -10.81
CA GLU A 228 -10.23 4.55 -9.85
C GLU A 228 -10.62 5.08 -8.47
N ILE A 229 -10.28 4.31 -7.43
CA ILE A 229 -10.22 4.75 -6.04
C ILE A 229 -8.75 4.86 -5.66
N LEU A 230 -8.36 6.00 -5.12
CA LEU A 230 -6.98 6.27 -4.71
C LEU A 230 -6.86 6.25 -3.19
N ILE A 231 -5.92 5.48 -2.67
CA ILE A 231 -5.52 5.50 -1.25
C ILE A 231 -4.02 5.80 -1.21
N THR A 232 -3.66 6.95 -0.65
CA THR A 232 -2.27 7.29 -0.37
C THR A 232 -1.88 6.68 0.98
N GLY A 233 -0.78 5.95 0.98
CA GLY A 233 -0.23 5.37 2.18
C GLY A 233 1.28 5.50 2.28
N PHE A 234 1.80 5.16 3.45
CA PHE A 234 3.23 5.06 3.72
C PHE A 234 3.55 3.65 4.15
N PHE A 235 4.46 3.01 3.42
CA PHE A 235 4.83 1.62 3.60
C PHE A 235 6.29 1.45 3.22
N ASP A 236 7.03 0.69 4.05
CA ASP A 236 8.44 0.39 3.81
C ASP A 236 9.30 1.61 3.48
N LYS A 237 9.13 2.68 4.26
CA LYS A 237 9.88 3.94 4.13
C LYS A 237 9.56 4.74 2.86
N GLU A 238 8.53 4.34 2.11
CA GLU A 238 8.10 4.99 0.87
C GLU A 238 6.61 5.38 0.90
N ILE A 239 6.26 6.40 0.11
CA ILE A 239 4.86 6.74 -0.16
C ILE A 239 4.36 5.88 -1.31
N TYR A 240 3.26 5.18 -1.09
CA TYR A 240 2.56 4.45 -2.13
C TYR A 240 1.19 5.07 -2.40
N ASN A 241 0.76 4.97 -3.65
CA ASN A 241 -0.53 5.46 -4.12
C ASN A 241 -1.28 4.26 -4.68
N LEU A 242 -2.02 3.57 -3.81
CA LEU A 242 -2.80 2.42 -4.21
C LEU A 242 -3.97 2.89 -5.05
N LYS A 243 -3.96 2.53 -6.32
CA LYS A 243 -5.06 2.76 -7.26
C LYS A 243 -5.84 1.47 -7.42
N LEU A 244 -7.09 1.47 -6.98
CA LEU A 244 -8.02 0.37 -7.13
C LEU A 244 -8.97 0.68 -8.28
N ILE A 245 -8.89 -0.11 -9.35
CA ILE A 245 -9.75 0.03 -10.52
C ILE A 245 -10.98 -0.82 -10.31
N TYR A 246 -12.16 -0.20 -10.36
CA TYR A 246 -13.42 -0.92 -10.24
C TYR A 246 -13.76 -1.67 -11.53
N GLU A 247 -13.90 -2.99 -11.46
CA GLU A 247 -14.18 -3.86 -12.62
C GLU A 247 -15.67 -4.15 -12.83
N GLY A 248 -16.52 -3.81 -11.86
CA GLY A 248 -17.96 -4.07 -11.88
C GLY A 248 -18.43 -4.86 -10.67
N THR A 249 -19.65 -5.37 -10.74
CA THR A 249 -20.22 -6.26 -9.71
C THR A 249 -20.28 -7.70 -10.20
N GLU A 250 -20.00 -8.64 -9.30
CA GLU A 250 -20.15 -10.06 -9.56
C GLU A 250 -20.87 -10.75 -8.40
N LYS A 251 -21.66 -11.78 -8.72
CA LYS A 251 -22.26 -12.67 -7.72
C LYS A 251 -21.41 -13.93 -7.61
N ILE A 252 -20.84 -14.20 -6.44
CA ILE A 252 -19.93 -15.33 -6.22
C ILE A 252 -20.39 -16.22 -5.07
N GLN A 253 -20.09 -17.52 -5.17
CA GLN A 253 -20.28 -18.47 -4.08
C GLN A 253 -19.10 -18.40 -3.11
N THR A 254 -19.39 -18.36 -1.81
CA THR A 254 -18.39 -18.30 -0.74
C THR A 254 -18.81 -19.22 0.40
N ASN A 255 -17.95 -19.41 1.42
CA ASN A 255 -18.32 -20.13 2.63
C ASN A 255 -19.38 -19.41 3.46
N LEU A 256 -19.62 -18.11 3.18
CA LEU A 256 -20.70 -17.32 3.76
C LEU A 256 -21.99 -17.35 2.92
N GLY A 257 -22.09 -18.29 1.97
CA GLY A 257 -23.15 -18.35 0.98
C GLY A 257 -22.88 -17.50 -0.26
N THR A 258 -23.89 -17.32 -1.10
CA THR A 258 -23.76 -16.51 -2.30
C THR A 258 -23.79 -15.01 -1.96
N LYS A 259 -22.78 -14.27 -2.41
CA LYS A 259 -22.65 -12.82 -2.16
C LYS A 259 -22.62 -12.03 -3.45
N GLU A 260 -23.35 -10.92 -3.50
CA GLU A 260 -23.09 -9.87 -4.49
C GLU A 260 -21.87 -9.07 -4.03
N THR A 261 -20.98 -8.75 -4.95
CA THR A 261 -19.68 -8.17 -4.63
C THR A 261 -19.30 -7.07 -5.63
N TYR A 262 -18.57 -6.07 -5.15
CA TYR A 262 -17.75 -5.19 -5.96
C TYR A 262 -16.42 -5.90 -6.28
N VAL A 263 -15.97 -5.80 -7.53
CA VAL A 263 -14.69 -6.35 -7.97
C VAL A 263 -13.70 -5.21 -8.20
N PHE A 264 -12.54 -5.30 -7.57
CA PHE A 264 -11.46 -4.33 -7.71
C PHE A 264 -10.17 -4.99 -8.16
N SER A 265 -9.39 -4.26 -8.94
CA SER A 265 -8.03 -4.63 -9.32
C SER A 265 -7.05 -3.53 -8.97
N PRO A 266 -6.02 -3.79 -8.14
CA PRO A 266 -4.98 -2.82 -7.88
C PRO A 266 -4.16 -2.61 -9.15
N GLN A 267 -3.88 -1.35 -9.50
CA GLN A 267 -2.91 -1.04 -10.52
C GLN A 267 -1.53 -1.47 -10.03
N MET A 268 -0.91 -2.40 -10.75
CA MET A 268 0.43 -2.88 -10.44
C MET A 268 1.43 -2.41 -11.51
N PRO A 269 2.66 -2.05 -11.12
CA PRO A 269 3.73 -1.87 -12.10
C PRO A 269 4.01 -3.20 -12.81
N LYS A 270 4.46 -3.12 -14.07
CA LYS A 270 4.90 -4.29 -14.82
C LYS A 270 5.98 -5.02 -14.03
N ASN A 271 5.81 -6.32 -13.87
CA ASN A 271 6.75 -7.16 -13.12
C ASN A 271 6.75 -8.59 -13.73
N LYS A 272 7.73 -9.41 -13.32
CA LYS A 272 7.91 -10.78 -13.84
C LYS A 272 7.09 -11.84 -13.11
N LEU A 273 6.56 -11.52 -11.92
CA LEU A 273 5.88 -12.46 -11.04
C LEU A 273 4.43 -12.70 -11.47
N PHE A 274 3.77 -11.64 -11.92
CA PHE A 274 2.34 -11.58 -12.17
C PHE A 274 2.02 -11.59 -13.67
N ARG A 275 0.91 -12.24 -14.06
CA ARG A 275 0.45 -12.30 -15.45
C ARG A 275 -0.83 -11.51 -15.67
N GLY A 276 -0.92 -10.87 -16.85
CA GLY A 276 -2.08 -10.11 -17.27
C GLY A 276 -2.04 -8.65 -16.85
N GLU A 277 -3.00 -7.87 -17.34
CA GLU A 277 -3.14 -6.44 -17.04
C GLU A 277 -3.64 -6.20 -15.61
N PHE A 278 -4.54 -7.07 -15.14
CA PHE A 278 -5.10 -7.08 -13.78
C PHE A 278 -4.80 -8.42 -13.10
N PRO A 279 -3.55 -8.62 -12.64
CA PRO A 279 -3.13 -9.91 -12.11
C PRO A 279 -3.75 -10.22 -10.76
N VAL A 280 -4.17 -9.20 -10.00
CA VAL A 280 -4.82 -9.36 -8.70
C VAL A 280 -6.25 -8.87 -8.81
N LYS A 281 -7.20 -9.65 -8.33
CA LYS A 281 -8.60 -9.27 -8.18
C LYS A 281 -9.06 -9.45 -6.74
N VAL A 282 -9.85 -8.50 -6.27
CA VAL A 282 -10.41 -8.48 -4.91
C VAL A 282 -11.93 -8.37 -5.03
N TRP A 283 -12.64 -9.33 -4.46
CA TRP A 283 -14.10 -9.30 -4.36
C TRP A 283 -14.47 -8.87 -2.95
N VAL A 284 -15.22 -7.78 -2.86
CA VAL A 284 -15.69 -7.17 -1.62
C VAL A 284 -17.21 -7.21 -1.61
N THR A 285 -17.82 -7.65 -0.52
CA THR A 285 -19.29 -7.67 -0.40
C THR A 285 -19.93 -6.33 -0.74
N LYS A 286 -21.04 -6.39 -1.48
CA LYS A 286 -21.87 -5.25 -1.85
C LYS A 286 -22.91 -4.98 -0.76
N ASP A 287 -22.43 -4.73 0.45
CA ASP A 287 -23.25 -4.41 1.62
C ASP A 287 -22.62 -3.28 2.44
N GLN A 288 -23.15 -3.00 3.63
CA GLN A 288 -22.61 -1.94 4.49
C GLN A 288 -21.25 -2.31 5.10
N ASN A 289 -20.97 -3.59 5.34
CA ASN A 289 -19.72 -4.06 5.94
C ASN A 289 -18.54 -4.01 4.97
N LYS A 290 -18.80 -4.28 3.68
CA LYS A 290 -17.80 -4.30 2.60
C LYS A 290 -16.59 -5.16 2.98
N ILE A 291 -16.85 -6.35 3.50
CA ILE A 291 -15.79 -7.32 3.80
C ILE A 291 -15.26 -7.96 2.51
N PRO A 292 -13.94 -8.18 2.39
CA PRO A 292 -13.36 -8.96 1.32
C PRO A 292 -13.77 -10.41 1.52
N VAL A 293 -14.18 -11.05 0.44
CA VAL A 293 -14.62 -12.44 0.45
C VAL A 293 -13.77 -13.34 -0.43
N LYS A 294 -13.03 -12.74 -1.37
CA LYS A 294 -12.07 -13.44 -2.22
C LYS A 294 -10.97 -12.48 -2.65
N ILE A 295 -9.72 -12.95 -2.65
CA ILE A 295 -8.61 -12.33 -3.37
C ILE A 295 -8.00 -13.40 -4.26
N LYS A 296 -7.77 -13.08 -5.53
CA LYS A 296 -7.09 -13.97 -6.47
C LYS A 296 -5.92 -13.26 -7.10
N ALA A 297 -4.73 -13.83 -6.97
CA ALA A 297 -3.52 -13.37 -7.63
C ALA A 297 -3.07 -14.40 -8.69
N ASN A 298 -3.09 -14.00 -9.96
CA ASN A 298 -2.63 -14.77 -11.09
C ASN A 298 -1.11 -14.64 -11.22
N LEU A 299 -0.41 -15.72 -10.89
CA LEU A 299 1.04 -15.81 -10.98
C LEU A 299 1.46 -16.30 -12.36
N PHE A 300 2.76 -16.25 -12.66
CA PHE A 300 3.26 -16.86 -13.89
C PHE A 300 3.01 -18.37 -13.94
N ILE A 301 3.00 -19.05 -12.81
CA ILE A 301 2.57 -20.45 -12.71
C ILE A 301 1.51 -20.50 -11.61
N GLY A 302 0.32 -21.00 -11.94
CA GLY A 302 -0.78 -21.13 -10.99
C GLY A 302 -1.40 -19.80 -10.53
N SER A 303 -2.15 -19.88 -9.43
CA SER A 303 -2.78 -18.73 -8.78
C SER A 303 -2.80 -18.93 -7.28
N LEU A 304 -2.54 -17.85 -6.54
CA LEU A 304 -2.80 -17.78 -5.11
C LEU A 304 -4.24 -17.30 -4.90
N ASN A 305 -5.02 -18.01 -4.09
CA ASN A 305 -6.36 -17.59 -3.69
C ASN A 305 -6.41 -17.38 -2.18
N LEU A 306 -7.09 -16.33 -1.77
CA LEU A 306 -7.48 -16.07 -0.39
C LEU A 306 -9.00 -16.04 -0.35
N ASP A 307 -9.62 -17.08 0.19
CA ASP A 307 -11.08 -17.22 0.24
C ASP A 307 -11.57 -17.06 1.69
N ILE A 308 -12.66 -16.33 1.89
CA ILE A 308 -13.26 -16.16 3.22
C ILE A 308 -13.76 -17.52 3.74
N ALA A 309 -13.35 -17.85 4.97
CA ALA A 309 -13.78 -19.03 5.68
C ALA A 309 -14.92 -18.71 6.65
N SER A 310 -14.79 -17.64 7.43
CA SER A 310 -15.82 -17.17 8.37
C SER A 310 -15.73 -15.67 8.63
N ALA A 311 -16.85 -15.07 9.01
CA ALA A 311 -16.95 -13.67 9.42
C ALA A 311 -17.85 -13.57 10.65
N ASN A 312 -17.32 -13.00 11.74
CA ASN A 312 -17.99 -12.90 13.03
C ASN A 312 -17.89 -11.47 13.56
N GLY A 313 -18.83 -11.05 14.41
CA GLY A 313 -18.80 -9.73 15.05
C GLY A 313 -18.91 -8.57 14.06
N LEU A 314 -19.56 -8.80 12.90
CA LEU A 314 -19.80 -7.75 11.92
C LEU A 314 -20.67 -6.65 12.51
N ARG A 315 -20.46 -5.42 12.04
CA ARG A 315 -21.24 -4.27 12.49
C ARG A 315 -22.70 -4.35 12.04
N ASN A 316 -22.92 -4.79 10.80
CA ASN A 316 -24.23 -4.85 10.17
C ASN A 316 -24.56 -6.33 9.90
N ASN A 317 -25.52 -6.90 10.65
CA ASN A 317 -25.96 -8.29 10.50
C ASN A 317 -27.28 -8.37 9.73
#